data_AF-A0A2V9Z8D0-F1
#
_entry.id   AF-A0A2V9Z8D0-F1
#
_cell.length_a   1.000
_cell.length_b   1.000
_cell.length_c   1.000
_cell.angle_alpha   90.00
_cell.angle_beta   90.00
_cell.angle_gamma   90.00
#
_symmetry.space_group_name_H-M   'P 1'
#
loop_
_entity.id
_entity.type
_entity.pdbx_description
1 polymer ?
#
loop_
_entity_poly.entity_id
_entity_poly.type
_entity_poly.pdbx_seq_one_letter_code
_entity_poly.pdbx_strand_id
1 'polypeptide(L)' 'MSGDFPSDTSLAWALGGGVDWNVLPRVAVRLVQADLLQTRFGDDNQNNGRFSFGVVFKFGGK' A
#
# COMPACT_ATOMS: atom_id res chain seq x y z
N MET A 1 6.69 -35.93 -18.88
CA MET A 1 6.03 -34.63 -18.67
C MET A 1 6.92 -33.83 -17.74
N SER A 2 7.75 -32.94 -18.27
CA SER A 2 8.59 -32.04 -17.47
C SER A 2 7.73 -30.87 -17.01
N GLY A 3 7.44 -30.82 -15.70
CA GLY A 3 6.78 -29.67 -15.08
C GLY A 3 7.76 -28.51 -15.01
N ASP A 4 7.93 -27.81 -16.12
CA ASP A 4 8.52 -26.48 -16.13
C ASP A 4 7.45 -25.54 -15.57
N PHE A 5 7.57 -25.17 -14.30
CA PHE A 5 6.72 -24.14 -13.71
C PHE A 5 7.39 -22.80 -14.05
N PRO A 6 6.88 -22.02 -15.03
CA PRO A 6 7.43 -20.69 -15.28
C PRO A 6 7.32 -19.91 -13.98
N SER A 7 8.48 -19.64 -13.38
CA SER A 7 8.56 -18.83 -12.18
C SER A 7 8.48 -17.38 -12.62
N ASP A 8 7.25 -16.87 -12.79
CA ASP A 8 6.99 -15.48 -13.15
C ASP A 8 7.36 -14.56 -11.99
N THR A 9 8.64 -14.20 -11.89
CA THR A 9 9.13 -13.19 -10.95
C THR A 9 8.90 -11.81 -11.56
N SER A 10 7.79 -11.16 -11.19
CA SER A 10 7.47 -9.81 -11.67
C SER A 10 8.13 -8.74 -10.83
N LEU A 11 8.66 -7.72 -11.49
CA LEU A 11 9.12 -6.51 -10.81
C LEU A 11 7.88 -5.65 -10.47
N ALA A 12 7.57 -5.54 -9.18
CA ALA A 12 6.52 -4.68 -8.65
C ALA A 12 7.16 -3.41 -8.07
N TRP A 13 6.51 -2.27 -8.30
CA TRP A 13 6.83 -1.04 -7.59
C TRP A 13 5.57 -0.48 -6.94
N ALA A 14 5.76 0.09 -5.75
CA ALA A 14 4.70 0.73 -5.00
C ALA A 14 5.12 2.17 -4.73
N LEU A 15 4.26 3.11 -5.11
CA LEU A 15 4.41 4.52 -4.76
C LEU A 15 3.19 4.93 -3.93
N GLY A 16 3.42 5.37 -2.71
CA GLY A 16 2.34 5.73 -1.80
C GLY A 16 2.62 7.03 -1.07
N GLY A 17 1.54 7.75 -0.76
CA GLY A 17 1.56 8.98 0.02
C GLY A 17 0.31 9.09 0.87
N GLY A 18 0.45 9.68 2.05
CA GLY A 18 -0.67 9.89 2.96
C GLY A 18 -0.50 11.10 3.86
N VAL A 19 -1.62 11.61 4.32
CA VAL A 19 -1.71 12.74 5.25
C VAL A 19 -2.40 12.26 6.52
N ASP A 20 -1.63 12.26 7.60
CA ASP A 20 -2.10 11.94 8.95
C ASP A 20 -2.16 13.22 9.79
N TRP A 21 -3.33 13.50 10.38
CA TRP A 21 -3.54 14.64 11.26
C TRP A 21 -3.56 14.21 12.72
N ASN A 22 -2.66 14.73 13.56
CA ASN A 22 -2.66 14.44 14.99
C ASN A 22 -3.70 15.32 15.70
N VAL A 23 -4.81 14.73 16.14
CA VAL A 23 -5.89 15.45 16.85
C VAL A 23 -5.59 15.53 18.34
N LEU A 24 -5.15 14.41 18.93
CA LEU A 24 -4.75 14.30 20.34
C LEU A 24 -3.38 13.60 20.43
N PRO A 25 -2.67 13.71 21.58
CA PRO A 25 -1.42 12.98 21.81
C PRO A 25 -1.52 11.46 21.59
N ARG A 26 -2.72 10.90 21.73
CA ARG A 26 -3.03 9.47 21.58
C ARG A 26 -3.93 9.14 20.39
N VAL A 27 -4.41 10.14 19.64
CA VAL A 27 -5.35 9.94 18.53
C VAL A 27 -4.91 10.77 17.33
N ALA A 28 -4.65 10.09 16.22
CA ALA A 28 -4.47 10.70 14.92
C ALA A 28 -5.58 10.26 13.97
N VAL A 29 -5.91 11.08 13.00
CA VAL A 29 -6.87 10.76 11.95
C VAL A 29 -6.10 10.74 10.64
N ARG A 30 -6.13 9.60 9.96
CA ARG A 30 -5.65 9.43 8.59
C ARG A 30 -6.70 10.00 7.66
N LEU A 31 -6.45 11.22 7.18
CA LEU A 31 -7.36 11.91 6.28
C LEU A 31 -7.44 11.17 4.95
N VAL A 32 -6.28 10.82 4.41
CA VAL A 32 -6.17 10.11 3.15
C VAL A 32 -4.81 9.44 3.07
N GLN A 33 -4.80 8.21 2.56
CA GLN A 33 -3.62 7.52 2.08
C GLN A 33 -3.96 6.92 0.73
N ALA A 34 -3.11 7.18 -0.25
CA ALA A 34 -3.21 6.60 -1.59
C ALA A 34 -1.91 5.88 -1.88
N ASP A 35 -2.01 4.59 -2.19
CA ASP A 35 -0.90 3.75 -2.63
C ASP A 35 -1.21 3.27 -4.06
N LEU A 36 -0.30 3.52 -5.00
CA LEU A 36 -0.31 2.95 -6.34
C LEU A 36 0.65 1.78 -6.35
N LEU A 37 0.11 0.58 -6.54
CA LEU A 37 0.88 -0.64 -6.66
C LEU A 37 0.82 -1.09 -8.12
N GLN A 38 1.92 -0.90 -8.84
CA GLN A 38 2.04 -1.32 -10.22
C GLN A 38 2.93 -2.55 -10.29
N THR A 39 2.34 -3.65 -10.78
CA THR A 39 3.07 -4.88 -11.01
C THR A 39 3.23 -5.06 -12.51
N ARG A 40 4.45 -5.04 -13.02
CA ARG A 40 4.72 -5.29 -14.44
C ARG A 40 4.90 -6.80 -14.67
N PHE A 41 3.82 -7.47 -15.08
CA PHE A 41 3.85 -8.84 -15.62
C PHE A 41 3.71 -8.75 -17.15
N GLY A 42 4.81 -8.75 -17.91
CA GLY A 42 4.72 -8.76 -19.37
C GLY A 42 3.83 -7.65 -19.97
N ASP A 43 2.96 -8.01 -20.94
CA ASP A 43 2.06 -7.11 -21.70
C ASP A 43 0.91 -6.52 -20.83
N ASP A 44 0.65 -7.08 -19.64
CA ASP A 44 -0.44 -6.66 -18.76
C ASP A 44 0.05 -5.74 -17.63
N ASN A 45 -0.30 -4.45 -17.74
CA ASN A 45 -0.15 -3.50 -16.63
C ASN A 45 -1.30 -3.69 -15.64
N GLN A 46 -1.11 -4.54 -14.62
CA GLN A 46 -2.02 -4.61 -13.48
C GLN A 46 -1.73 -3.43 -12.54
N ASN A 47 -2.53 -2.37 -12.68
CA ASN A 47 -2.47 -1.17 -11.87
C ASN A 47 -3.48 -1.29 -10.71
N ASN A 48 -3.00 -1.50 -9.49
CA ASN A 48 -3.84 -1.58 -8.31
C ASN A 48 -3.70 -0.30 -7.48
N GLY A 49 -4.67 0.59 -7.60
CA GLY A 49 -4.79 1.77 -6.76
C GLY A 49 -5.51 1.44 -5.47
N ARG A 50 -4.86 1.67 -4.32
CA ARG A 50 -5.47 1.50 -3.00
C ARG A 50 -5.65 2.86 -2.35
N PHE A 51 -6.88 3.14 -1.91
CA PHE A 51 -7.22 4.33 -1.15
C PHE A 51 -7.63 3.94 0.26
N SER A 52 -7.22 4.69 1.27
CA SER A 52 -7.47 4.38 2.68
C SER A 52 -7.69 5.65 3.49
N PHE A 53 -8.62 5.60 4.42
CA PHE A 53 -8.95 6.65 5.38
C PHE A 53 -9.30 5.98 6.71
N GLY A 54 -9.00 6.62 7.84
CA GLY A 54 -9.27 5.99 9.14
C GLY A 54 -8.79 6.76 10.35
N VAL A 55 -9.00 6.19 11.53
CA VAL A 55 -8.55 6.73 12.81
C VAL A 55 -7.42 5.86 13.35
N VAL A 56 -6.33 6.48 13.77
CA VAL A 56 -5.13 5.85 14.31
C VAL A 56 -5.06 6.12 15.80
N PHE A 57 -5.16 5.07 16.60
CA PHE A 57 -4.96 5.13 18.05
C PHE A 57 -3.51 4.80 18.38
N LYS A 58 -2.78 5.76 18.96
CA LYS A 58 -1.38 5.59 19.37
C LYS A 58 -1.35 5.11 20.81
N PHE A 59 -1.00 3.84 21.02
CA PHE A 59 -0.82 3.26 22.35
C PHE A 59 0.66 3.32 22.73
N GLY A 60 1.01 4.29 23.58
CA GLY A 60 2.40 4.54 24.00
C GLY A 60 2.67 6.03 24.12
N GLY A 61 2.50 6.56 25.33
CA GLY A 61 2.81 7.94 25.70
C GLY A 61 2.86 8.00 27.21
N LYS A 62 4.07 8.23 27.74
CA LYS A 62 4.32 8.41 29.18
C LYS A 62 3.53 9.60 29.71
#